data_AF-A0A290ZRS7-F1
#
_entry.id   AF-A0A290ZRS7-F1
#
_cell.length_a   1.000
_cell.length_b   1.000
_cell.length_c   1.000
_cell.angle_alpha   90.00
_cell.angle_beta   90.00
_cell.angle_gamma   90.00
#
_symmetry.space_group_name_H-M   'P 1'
#
loop_
_entity.id
_entity.type
_entity.pdbx_description
1 polymer ?
#
loop_
_entity_poly.entity_id
_entity_poly.type
_entity_poly.pdbx_seq_one_letter_code
_entity_poly.pdbx_strand_id
1 'polypeptide(L)'
;MADSEVPIQFIEDEESPSGSQANRATTPSTGPEGNRPATSSNERATDGRGRSSEKPLLDPEPDVEERLGYILSARNPLLQASIPLLRMLAEMPDNLPADHEAMPVFRKLLEQEVMTFQSLCDKASLRREHVITARYCLCTAVDEAASSTAWGASGVWAEYSLAQRFHQDVEGGRKFFLLIGRLAEQPQEHIDLLEVMYRILCMGFEGQYATESDGARKLEAVRHRLYTILHAAQGPVDPALSPNLWAEADKLFKPLYSIPVWVTASVLGLVVLAFFAWHKYWLVQETNRVVAQIEAIAKMAVPPASPPTARLRLAELLRDEIAAGRVTVKDEAFRSSVVFRGDDMFLPAQARVSPRIVATLDRLAAEIAKVPGRVVVTGHSDGQPIKTPEFPSNQVLSEKRATAVAAHLAGKGVGKARLETLGKGDTEPLADNATPAGRARNRRVEVVVAQ
;
A
#
# COMPACT_ATOMS: atom_id res chain seq x y z
N MET A 1 27.91 -43.60 70.76
CA MET A 1 28.59 -42.53 71.52
C MET A 1 29.39 -41.71 70.52
N ALA A 2 28.87 -40.52 70.21
CA ALA A 2 29.48 -39.36 69.55
C ALA A 2 28.41 -38.73 68.64
N ASP A 3 27.54 -37.95 69.28
CA ASP A 3 26.68 -36.97 68.62
C ASP A 3 27.56 -35.92 67.93
N SER A 4 27.23 -35.58 66.68
CA SER A 4 27.71 -34.35 66.05
C SER A 4 26.51 -33.64 65.43
N GLU A 5 25.77 -32.94 66.29
CA GLU A 5 24.85 -31.89 65.89
C GLU A 5 25.66 -30.74 65.25
N VAL A 6 25.24 -30.31 64.06
CA VAL A 6 25.73 -29.09 63.42
C VAL A 6 24.58 -28.08 63.47
N PRO A 7 24.76 -26.88 64.08
CA PRO A 7 23.67 -25.95 64.29
C PRO A 7 23.37 -25.14 63.03
N ILE A 8 22.09 -24.99 62.72
CA ILE A 8 21.57 -24.03 61.74
C ILE A 8 21.51 -22.65 62.42
N GLN A 9 22.28 -21.69 61.91
CA GLN A 9 22.24 -20.31 62.37
C GLN A 9 20.97 -19.60 61.87
N PHE A 10 20.17 -19.14 62.83
CA PHE A 10 19.05 -18.21 62.64
C PHE A 10 19.59 -16.78 62.43
N ILE A 11 18.97 -16.04 61.51
CA ILE A 11 19.12 -14.59 61.40
C ILE A 11 17.75 -13.99 61.73
N GLU A 12 17.70 -13.23 62.82
CA GLU A 12 16.57 -12.45 63.31
C GLU A 12 16.43 -11.11 62.56
N ASP A 13 15.16 -10.72 62.41
CA ASP A 13 14.53 -9.39 62.44
C ASP A 13 14.94 -8.26 61.48
N GLU A 14 13.94 -7.79 60.70
CA GLU A 14 13.55 -6.37 60.73
C GLU A 14 12.08 -6.15 60.30
N GLU A 15 11.50 -5.09 60.86
CA GLU A 15 10.08 -4.75 61.08
C GLU A 15 9.14 -4.55 59.88
N SER A 16 7.83 -4.73 60.14
CA SER A 16 6.69 -4.20 59.36
C SER A 16 6.46 -2.69 59.60
N PRO A 17 5.57 -2.01 58.83
CA PRO A 17 4.22 -1.82 59.37
C PRO A 17 3.05 -1.74 58.36
N SER A 18 1.94 -2.36 58.77
CA SER A 18 0.53 -1.90 58.76
C SER A 18 -0.17 -1.34 57.49
N GLY A 19 -1.42 -1.79 57.30
CA GLY A 19 -2.46 -1.03 56.59
C GLY A 19 -3.56 -1.91 55.98
N SER A 20 -4.52 -2.38 56.78
CA SER A 20 -5.90 -1.84 56.86
C SER A 20 -6.93 -2.59 56.00
N GLN A 21 -7.86 -3.23 56.72
CA GLN A 21 -9.11 -3.84 56.27
C GLN A 21 -10.07 -2.83 55.61
N ALA A 22 -10.91 -3.30 54.68
CA ALA A 22 -12.30 -2.85 54.55
C ALA A 22 -13.16 -3.87 53.78
N ASN A 23 -14.07 -4.51 54.51
CA ASN A 23 -15.25 -5.23 54.00
C ASN A 23 -16.26 -4.26 53.36
N ARG A 24 -16.96 -4.69 52.29
CA ARG A 24 -18.42 -4.43 52.17
C ARG A 24 -19.10 -5.35 51.14
N ALA A 25 -20.27 -5.83 51.55
CA ALA A 25 -21.11 -6.82 50.91
C ALA A 25 -22.22 -6.22 50.01
N THR A 26 -22.74 -7.09 49.13
CA THR A 26 -24.15 -7.25 48.67
C THR A 26 -24.87 -6.11 47.93
N THR A 27 -25.32 -6.40 46.70
CA THR A 27 -26.73 -6.71 46.35
C THR A 27 -26.89 -7.06 44.86
N PRO A 28 -27.78 -8.00 44.46
CA PRO A 28 -28.02 -8.37 43.07
C PRO A 28 -29.22 -7.62 42.47
N SER A 29 -29.10 -7.23 41.19
CA SER A 29 -30.16 -6.57 40.41
C SER A 29 -30.86 -7.59 39.52
N THR A 30 -32.13 -7.83 39.79
CA THR A 30 -33.10 -8.51 38.91
C THR A 30 -33.65 -7.54 37.85
N GLY A 31 -33.89 -8.04 36.64
CA GLY A 31 -34.56 -7.32 35.55
C GLY A 31 -35.22 -8.31 34.58
N PRO A 32 -36.33 -7.95 33.91
CA PRO A 32 -37.49 -8.83 33.78
C PRO A 32 -37.71 -9.47 32.40
N GLU A 33 -38.55 -10.51 32.43
CA GLU A 33 -39.11 -11.27 31.31
C GLU A 33 -39.92 -10.42 30.31
N GLY A 34 -39.76 -10.75 29.02
CA GLY A 34 -40.47 -10.18 27.88
C GLY A 34 -41.00 -11.28 26.95
N ASN A 35 -42.24 -11.65 27.23
CA ASN A 35 -43.22 -12.57 26.63
C ASN A 35 -43.40 -12.62 25.07
N ARG A 36 -43.79 -13.81 24.58
CA ARG A 36 -44.69 -14.18 23.42
C ARG A 36 -44.09 -14.60 22.06
N PRO A 37 -44.84 -15.38 21.24
CA PRO A 37 -45.70 -16.54 21.54
C PRO A 37 -45.50 -17.73 20.55
N ALA A 38 -46.12 -18.85 20.91
CA ALA A 38 -46.20 -20.09 20.14
C ALA A 38 -47.07 -20.00 18.88
N THR A 39 -46.66 -20.73 17.83
CA THR A 39 -47.54 -21.21 16.75
C THR A 39 -47.33 -22.70 16.56
N SER A 40 -48.42 -23.45 16.75
CA SER A 40 -48.52 -24.88 16.48
C SER A 40 -48.84 -25.13 15.01
N SER A 41 -48.21 -26.13 14.38
CA SER A 41 -48.78 -26.82 13.22
C SER A 41 -48.31 -28.28 13.21
N ASN A 42 -49.31 -29.13 13.34
CA ASN A 42 -49.40 -30.58 13.31
C ASN A 42 -48.76 -31.20 12.05
N GLU A 43 -48.10 -32.37 12.14
CA GLU A 43 -48.52 -33.64 11.49
C GLU A 43 -47.46 -34.75 11.57
N ARG A 44 -47.97 -35.99 11.71
CA ARG A 44 -47.25 -37.27 11.87
C ARG A 44 -46.70 -37.80 10.54
N ALA A 45 -45.54 -38.46 10.57
CA ALA A 45 -45.36 -39.83 10.04
C ALA A 45 -43.91 -40.35 10.23
N THR A 46 -43.82 -41.52 10.87
CA THR A 46 -42.88 -42.65 10.65
C THR A 46 -41.61 -42.42 9.81
N ASP A 47 -40.42 -42.69 10.35
CA ASP A 47 -39.60 -43.88 9.99
C ASP A 47 -38.32 -43.92 10.85
N GLY A 48 -37.73 -45.11 10.98
CA GLY A 48 -36.67 -45.42 11.93
C GLY A 48 -35.26 -44.91 11.59
N ARG A 49 -34.36 -45.26 12.53
CA ARG A 49 -32.89 -45.15 12.52
C ARG A 49 -32.31 -43.76 12.71
N GLY A 50 -31.79 -43.60 13.92
CA GLY A 50 -30.76 -42.64 14.24
C GLY A 50 -30.55 -42.68 15.74
N ARG A 51 -29.82 -43.67 16.24
CA ARG A 51 -29.13 -43.51 17.54
C ARG A 51 -28.28 -42.25 17.35
N SER A 52 -28.73 -41.14 17.90
CA SER A 52 -27.91 -39.98 18.17
C SER A 52 -26.72 -40.50 18.96
N SER A 53 -25.58 -40.66 18.29
CA SER A 53 -24.31 -40.90 18.97
C SER A 53 -24.04 -39.61 19.75
N GLU A 54 -24.48 -39.58 21.00
CA GLU A 54 -23.91 -38.67 21.98
C GLU A 54 -22.42 -38.94 21.98
N LYS A 55 -21.68 -38.03 21.36
CA LYS A 55 -20.23 -38.01 21.46
C LYS A 55 -19.93 -37.86 22.95
N PRO A 56 -19.19 -38.78 23.59
CA PRO A 56 -18.90 -38.67 25.01
C PRO A 56 -18.28 -37.31 25.31
N LEU A 57 -18.74 -36.65 26.37
CA LEU A 57 -18.29 -35.31 26.78
C LEU A 57 -16.81 -35.30 27.25
N LEU A 58 -16.25 -36.49 27.48
CA LEU A 58 -14.87 -36.75 27.86
C LEU A 58 -14.37 -37.90 26.99
N ASP A 59 -13.18 -37.76 26.39
CA ASP A 59 -12.52 -38.88 25.73
C ASP A 59 -12.37 -40.03 26.74
N PRO A 60 -12.65 -41.29 26.33
CA PRO A 60 -12.44 -42.43 27.22
C PRO A 60 -10.99 -42.44 27.68
N GLU A 61 -10.76 -42.67 28.98
CA GLU A 61 -9.39 -42.78 29.49
C GLU A 61 -8.63 -43.84 28.69
N PRO A 62 -7.35 -43.58 28.34
CA PRO A 62 -6.57 -44.49 27.52
C PRO A 62 -6.45 -45.86 28.20
N ASP A 63 -6.51 -46.91 27.39
CA ASP A 63 -6.41 -48.29 27.85
C ASP A 63 -5.06 -48.54 28.57
N VAL A 64 -4.99 -49.57 29.41
CA VAL A 64 -3.80 -49.88 30.22
C VAL A 64 -2.57 -50.11 29.34
N GLU A 65 -2.74 -50.78 28.21
CA GLU A 65 -1.71 -51.00 27.20
C GLU A 65 -1.22 -49.69 26.56
N GLU A 66 -2.13 -48.77 26.27
CA GLU A 66 -1.80 -47.47 25.68
C GLU A 66 -1.05 -46.60 26.69
N ARG A 67 -1.51 -46.58 27.95
CA ARG A 67 -0.82 -45.93 29.08
C ARG A 67 0.59 -46.47 29.25
N LEU A 68 0.79 -47.78 29.14
CA LEU A 68 2.12 -48.40 29.18
C LEU A 68 3.01 -47.92 28.02
N GLY A 69 2.45 -47.79 26.81
CA GLY A 69 3.15 -47.23 25.65
C GLY A 69 3.63 -45.80 25.88
N TYR A 70 2.80 -44.94 26.47
CA TYR A 70 3.20 -43.58 26.85
C TYR A 70 4.30 -43.57 27.91
N ILE A 71 4.22 -44.44 28.93
CA ILE A 71 5.23 -44.55 29.99
C ILE A 71 6.60 -44.95 29.42
N LEU A 72 6.64 -45.95 28.54
CA LEU A 72 7.88 -46.46 27.96
C LEU A 72 8.55 -45.47 26.99
N SER A 73 7.77 -44.56 26.38
CA SER A 73 8.28 -43.54 25.45
C SER A 73 8.60 -42.20 26.13
N ALA A 74 8.16 -42.00 27.37
CA ALA A 74 8.40 -40.76 28.10
C ALA A 74 9.86 -40.62 28.52
N ARG A 75 10.34 -39.36 28.55
CA ARG A 75 11.67 -39.02 29.09
C ARG A 75 11.82 -39.42 30.56
N ASN A 76 10.76 -39.23 31.33
CA ASN A 76 10.66 -39.64 32.73
C ASN A 76 9.44 -40.58 32.87
N PRO A 77 9.65 -41.90 32.75
CA PRO A 77 8.58 -42.90 32.83
C PRO A 77 7.82 -42.87 34.16
N LEU A 78 8.52 -42.61 35.27
CA LEU A 78 7.92 -42.55 36.60
C LEU A 78 6.97 -41.36 36.72
N LEU A 79 7.36 -40.19 36.20
CA LEU A 79 6.49 -39.03 36.14
C LEU A 79 5.28 -39.28 35.24
N GLN A 80 5.49 -39.86 34.05
CA GLN A 80 4.39 -40.18 33.13
C GLN A 80 3.36 -41.11 33.78
N ALA A 81 3.81 -42.13 34.51
CA ALA A 81 2.93 -43.02 35.26
C ALA A 81 2.17 -42.29 36.37
N SER A 82 2.78 -41.26 36.97
CA SER A 82 2.21 -40.50 38.09
C SER A 82 1.11 -39.50 37.65
N ILE A 83 1.01 -39.16 36.36
CA ILE A 83 0.14 -38.08 35.85
C ILE A 83 -1.30 -38.17 36.35
N PRO A 84 -2.00 -39.32 36.34
CA PRO A 84 -3.38 -39.39 36.81
C PRO A 84 -3.53 -38.99 38.28
N LEU A 85 -2.63 -39.44 39.16
CA LEU A 85 -2.65 -39.06 40.57
C LEU A 85 -2.26 -37.59 40.79
N LEU A 86 -1.32 -37.06 39.99
CA LEU A 86 -0.98 -35.63 39.99
C LEU A 86 -2.15 -34.78 39.49
N ARG A 87 -2.91 -35.26 38.50
CA ARG A 87 -4.13 -34.61 38.03
C ARG A 87 -5.20 -34.62 39.11
N MET A 88 -5.38 -35.74 39.81
CA MET A 88 -6.31 -35.82 40.95
C MET A 88 -5.92 -34.85 42.08
N LEU A 89 -4.63 -34.63 42.31
CA LEU A 89 -4.14 -33.63 43.24
C LEU A 89 -4.51 -32.21 42.80
N ALA A 90 -4.35 -31.89 41.51
CA ALA A 90 -4.66 -30.56 40.97
C ALA A 90 -6.15 -30.28 40.80
N GLU A 91 -6.96 -31.31 40.51
CA GLU A 91 -8.40 -31.24 40.26
C GLU A 91 -9.22 -31.79 41.46
N MET A 92 -8.66 -31.73 42.68
CA MET A 92 -9.33 -32.22 43.88
C MET A 92 -10.68 -31.49 44.07
N PRO A 93 -11.82 -32.20 44.17
CA PRO A 93 -13.12 -31.56 44.22
C PRO A 93 -13.32 -30.83 45.56
N ASP A 94 -13.67 -29.54 45.50
CA ASP A 94 -13.99 -28.74 46.70
C ASP A 94 -15.13 -29.34 47.52
N ASN A 95 -16.11 -29.93 46.82
CA ASN A 95 -17.29 -30.55 47.40
C ASN A 95 -17.57 -31.90 46.72
N LEU A 96 -17.91 -32.90 47.53
CA LEU A 96 -18.52 -34.13 47.03
C LEU A 96 -20.05 -34.04 47.17
N PRO A 97 -20.81 -34.78 46.33
CA PRO A 97 -22.25 -34.93 46.52
C PRO A 97 -22.57 -35.28 47.98
N ALA A 98 -23.64 -34.73 48.53
CA ALA A 98 -24.06 -34.95 49.93
C ALA A 98 -24.53 -36.39 50.22
N ASP A 99 -24.29 -37.32 49.30
CA ASP A 99 -24.52 -38.74 49.45
C ASP A 99 -23.42 -39.36 50.33
N HIS A 100 -23.82 -40.18 51.30
CA HIS A 100 -22.91 -40.90 52.18
C HIS A 100 -22.01 -41.89 51.41
N GLU A 101 -22.37 -42.27 50.19
CA GLU A 101 -21.55 -43.17 49.35
C GLU A 101 -20.49 -42.44 48.50
N ALA A 102 -20.59 -41.12 48.32
CA ALA A 102 -19.72 -40.40 47.38
C ALA A 102 -18.23 -40.45 47.79
N MET A 103 -17.91 -40.21 49.07
CA MET A 103 -16.53 -40.26 49.56
C MET A 103 -15.93 -41.68 49.49
N PRO A 104 -16.60 -42.75 49.97
CA PRO A 104 -16.10 -44.11 49.84
C PRO A 104 -15.86 -44.54 48.38
N VAL A 105 -16.75 -44.15 47.46
CA VAL A 105 -16.58 -44.41 46.02
C VAL A 105 -15.36 -43.67 45.48
N PHE A 106 -15.22 -42.40 45.80
CA PHE A 106 -14.08 -41.58 45.39
C PHE A 106 -12.75 -42.15 45.91
N ARG A 107 -12.70 -42.54 47.19
CA ARG A 107 -11.53 -43.20 47.77
C ARG A 107 -11.20 -44.51 47.04
N LYS A 108 -12.20 -45.33 46.74
CA LYS A 108 -12.00 -46.59 46.01
C LYS A 108 -11.42 -46.36 44.62
N LEU A 109 -11.83 -45.29 43.93
CA LEU A 109 -11.25 -44.91 42.64
C LEU A 109 -9.77 -44.54 42.78
N LEU A 110 -9.40 -43.76 43.81
CA LEU A 110 -8.01 -43.42 44.10
C LEU A 110 -7.18 -44.66 44.49
N GLU A 111 -7.72 -45.56 45.32
CA GLU A 111 -7.06 -46.82 45.66
C GLU A 111 -6.81 -47.67 44.40
N GLN A 112 -7.79 -47.74 43.49
CA GLN A 112 -7.63 -48.43 42.21
C GLN A 112 -6.55 -47.79 41.35
N GLU A 113 -6.52 -46.45 41.24
CA GLU A 113 -5.51 -45.76 40.45
C GLU A 113 -4.11 -45.91 41.04
N VAL A 114 -3.95 -45.92 42.37
CA VAL A 114 -2.66 -46.24 43.03
C VAL A 114 -2.18 -47.65 42.70
N MET A 115 -3.10 -48.63 42.64
CA MET A 115 -2.77 -50.00 42.22
C MET A 115 -2.42 -50.07 40.73
N THR A 116 -3.13 -49.32 39.89
CA THR A 116 -2.85 -49.21 38.44
C THR A 116 -1.49 -48.57 38.19
N PHE A 117 -1.16 -47.48 38.88
CA PHE A 117 0.16 -46.84 38.88
C PHE A 117 1.26 -47.85 39.18
N GLN A 118 1.12 -48.62 40.27
CA GLN A 118 2.12 -49.63 40.62
C GLN A 118 2.23 -50.72 39.55
N SER A 119 1.12 -51.27 39.09
CA SER A 119 1.09 -52.30 38.04
C SER A 119 1.77 -51.83 36.75
N LEU A 120 1.52 -50.59 36.34
CA LEU A 120 2.16 -49.97 35.17
C LEU A 120 3.66 -49.79 35.37
N CYS A 121 4.09 -49.32 36.56
CA CYS A 121 5.50 -49.18 36.89
C CYS A 121 6.23 -50.54 36.91
N ASP A 122 5.59 -51.58 37.45
CA ASP A 122 6.11 -52.95 37.48
C ASP A 122 6.24 -53.50 36.05
N LYS A 123 5.23 -53.32 35.19
CA LYS A 123 5.27 -53.69 33.76
C LYS A 123 6.35 -52.93 32.99
N ALA A 124 6.57 -51.65 33.31
CA ALA A 124 7.62 -50.83 32.73
C ALA A 124 9.03 -51.13 33.30
N SER A 125 9.16 -52.10 34.23
CA SER A 125 10.42 -52.48 34.87
C SER A 125 11.15 -51.32 35.56
N LEU A 126 10.40 -50.39 36.15
CA LEU A 126 10.97 -49.26 36.88
C LEU A 126 11.60 -49.72 38.22
N ARG A 127 12.59 -48.96 38.71
CA ARG A 127 13.27 -49.30 39.96
C ARG A 127 12.28 -49.33 41.13
N ARG A 128 12.15 -50.48 41.77
CA ARG A 128 11.17 -50.72 42.85
C ARG A 128 11.23 -49.69 43.98
N GLU A 129 12.44 -49.29 44.38
CA GLU A 129 12.62 -48.26 45.41
C GLU A 129 11.99 -46.91 45.01
N HIS A 130 12.18 -46.50 43.75
CA HIS A 130 11.60 -45.26 43.23
C HIS A 130 10.08 -45.34 43.15
N VAL A 131 9.54 -46.49 42.72
CA VAL A 131 8.09 -46.72 42.63
C VAL A 131 7.44 -46.66 44.01
N ILE A 132 8.02 -47.33 45.02
CA ILE A 132 7.51 -47.31 46.40
C ILE A 132 7.56 -45.89 46.96
N THR A 133 8.65 -45.16 46.71
CA THR A 133 8.83 -43.79 47.22
C THR A 133 7.90 -42.80 46.52
N ALA A 134 7.73 -42.90 45.20
CA ALA A 134 6.78 -42.09 44.45
C ALA A 134 5.34 -42.35 44.89
N ARG A 135 4.94 -43.62 45.03
CA ARG A 135 3.61 -44.01 45.53
C ARG A 135 3.34 -43.39 46.90
N TYR A 136 4.31 -43.48 47.80
CA TYR A 136 4.22 -42.87 49.13
C TYR A 136 4.00 -41.35 49.04
N CYS A 137 4.79 -40.66 48.24
CA CYS A 137 4.70 -39.21 48.04
C CYS A 137 3.36 -38.79 47.45
N LEU A 138 2.87 -39.52 46.44
CA LEU A 138 1.58 -39.26 45.79
C LEU A 138 0.41 -39.47 46.76
N CYS A 139 0.40 -40.60 47.50
CA CYS A 139 -0.64 -40.85 48.50
C CYS A 139 -0.67 -39.75 49.54
N THR A 140 0.50 -39.38 50.09
CA THR A 140 0.62 -38.33 51.10
C THR A 140 0.10 -36.99 50.60
N ALA A 141 0.43 -36.62 49.35
CA ALA A 141 -0.03 -35.35 48.78
C ALA A 141 -1.53 -35.34 48.49
N VAL A 142 -2.07 -36.43 47.95
CA VAL A 142 -3.52 -36.58 47.72
C VAL A 142 -4.28 -36.57 49.04
N ASP A 143 -3.75 -37.21 50.08
CA ASP A 143 -4.36 -37.20 51.41
C ASP A 143 -4.39 -35.79 52.03
N GLU A 144 -3.31 -35.01 51.87
CA GLU A 144 -3.27 -33.63 52.34
C GLU A 144 -4.28 -32.74 51.58
N ALA A 145 -4.33 -32.86 50.25
CA ALA A 145 -5.31 -32.12 49.45
C ALA A 145 -6.74 -32.50 49.82
N ALA A 146 -7.05 -33.78 49.96
CA ALA A 146 -8.37 -34.23 50.43
C ALA A 146 -8.69 -33.67 51.83
N SER A 147 -7.73 -33.70 52.76
CA SER A 147 -7.90 -33.19 54.13
C SER A 147 -8.12 -31.68 54.18
N SER A 148 -7.64 -30.92 53.18
CA SER A 148 -7.86 -29.48 53.05
C SER A 148 -9.27 -29.11 52.56
N THR A 149 -10.05 -30.07 52.05
CA THR A 149 -11.43 -29.85 51.57
C THR A 149 -12.46 -29.84 52.70
N ALA A 150 -13.64 -29.27 52.44
CA ALA A 150 -14.75 -29.24 53.40
C ALA A 150 -15.24 -30.65 53.80
N TRP A 151 -15.22 -31.61 52.86
CA TRP A 151 -15.67 -32.97 53.11
C TRP A 151 -14.59 -33.83 53.78
N GLY A 152 -13.31 -33.63 53.47
CA GLY A 152 -12.21 -34.37 54.07
C GLY A 152 -11.89 -33.94 55.51
N ALA A 153 -12.10 -32.66 55.83
CA ALA A 153 -11.89 -32.10 57.18
C ALA A 153 -12.82 -32.72 58.25
N SER A 154 -13.91 -33.38 57.85
CA SER A 154 -14.86 -34.04 58.75
C SER A 154 -14.30 -35.30 59.46
N GLY A 155 -13.04 -35.65 59.22
CA GLY A 155 -12.28 -36.68 59.96
C GLY A 155 -12.42 -38.10 59.40
N VAL A 156 -13.47 -38.39 58.62
CA VAL A 156 -13.68 -39.71 58.00
C VAL A 156 -12.56 -40.08 57.01
N TRP A 157 -11.98 -39.07 56.34
CA TRP A 157 -10.83 -39.30 55.45
C TRP A 157 -9.56 -39.69 56.22
N ALA A 158 -9.31 -39.04 57.36
CA ALA A 158 -8.10 -39.25 58.15
C ALA A 158 -7.96 -40.69 58.68
N GLU A 159 -9.07 -41.37 59.00
CA GLU A 159 -9.09 -42.74 59.52
C GLU A 159 -8.72 -43.80 58.45
N TYR A 160 -8.90 -43.46 57.17
CA TYR A 160 -8.72 -44.37 56.04
C TYR A 160 -7.92 -43.74 54.90
N SER A 161 -6.93 -42.92 55.24
CA SER A 161 -6.06 -42.24 54.27
C SER A 161 -5.31 -43.24 53.38
N LEU A 162 -4.93 -42.82 52.18
CA LEU A 162 -4.17 -43.64 51.24
C LEU A 162 -2.79 -44.00 51.80
N ALA A 163 -2.11 -43.05 52.44
CA ALA A 163 -0.81 -43.26 53.08
C ALA A 163 -0.89 -44.31 54.20
N GLN A 164 -1.94 -44.28 55.02
CA GLN A 164 -2.17 -45.32 56.04
C GLN A 164 -2.45 -46.68 55.38
N ARG A 165 -3.29 -46.72 54.35
CA ARG A 165 -3.69 -47.95 53.66
C ARG A 165 -2.55 -48.66 52.94
N PHE A 166 -1.63 -47.91 52.33
CA PHE A 166 -0.55 -48.43 51.47
C PHE A 166 0.83 -48.44 52.13
N HIS A 167 1.07 -47.56 53.10
CA HIS A 167 2.38 -47.35 53.70
C HIS A 167 2.37 -47.40 55.24
N GLN A 168 1.21 -47.61 55.86
CA GLN A 168 1.04 -47.62 57.33
C GLN A 168 1.61 -46.36 57.99
N ASP A 169 1.56 -45.24 57.26
CA ASP A 169 2.07 -43.95 57.72
C ASP A 169 0.91 -43.01 58.00
N VAL A 170 0.95 -42.37 59.17
CA VAL A 170 -0.07 -41.44 59.68
C VAL A 170 0.49 -40.01 59.73
N GLU A 171 1.81 -39.82 59.67
CA GLU A 171 2.49 -38.52 59.84
C GLU A 171 3.12 -38.02 58.52
N GLY A 172 2.56 -38.41 57.37
CA GLY A 172 3.25 -38.43 56.07
C GLY A 172 3.92 -37.13 55.59
N GLY A 173 3.52 -35.97 56.12
CA GLY A 173 4.07 -34.66 55.76
C GLY A 173 5.56 -34.46 56.06
N ARG A 174 6.12 -35.10 57.11
CA ARG A 174 7.54 -34.91 57.49
C ARG A 174 8.49 -35.76 56.66
N LYS A 175 8.14 -37.03 56.49
CA LYS A 175 9.01 -38.01 55.82
C LYS A 175 9.18 -37.73 54.34
N PHE A 176 8.21 -37.06 53.70
CA PHE A 176 8.37 -36.50 52.36
C PHE A 176 9.64 -35.62 52.23
N PHE A 177 9.85 -34.66 53.14
CA PHE A 177 11.01 -33.76 53.08
C PHE A 177 12.32 -34.46 53.49
N LEU A 178 12.27 -35.43 54.39
CA LEU A 178 13.43 -36.28 54.70
C LEU A 178 13.90 -37.08 53.48
N LEU A 179 12.96 -37.58 52.68
CA LEU A 179 13.25 -38.26 51.43
C LEU A 179 13.90 -37.31 50.42
N ILE A 180 13.39 -36.07 50.27
CA ILE A 180 14.05 -35.05 49.43
C ILE A 180 15.51 -34.86 49.85
N GLY A 181 15.75 -34.67 51.14
CA GLY A 181 17.09 -34.45 51.69
C GLY A 181 18.05 -35.57 51.30
N ARG A 182 17.63 -36.83 51.52
CA ARG A 182 18.42 -38.03 51.19
C ARG A 182 18.64 -38.20 49.68
N LEU A 183 17.59 -38.10 48.88
CA LEU A 183 17.66 -38.34 47.43
C LEU A 183 18.46 -37.24 46.70
N ALA A 184 18.45 -36.02 47.23
CA ALA A 184 19.24 -34.91 46.71
C ALA A 184 20.75 -35.04 46.95
N GLU A 185 21.21 -36.00 47.77
CA GLU A 185 22.64 -36.31 47.92
C GLU A 185 23.21 -37.01 46.67
N GLN A 186 22.39 -37.80 45.97
CA GLN A 186 22.76 -38.50 44.74
C GLN A 186 21.76 -38.22 43.59
N PRO A 187 21.69 -36.97 43.10
CA PRO A 187 20.65 -36.57 42.14
C PRO A 187 20.65 -37.36 40.84
N GLN A 188 21.82 -37.79 40.36
CA GLN A 188 21.93 -38.52 39.09
C GLN A 188 21.20 -39.87 39.13
N GLU A 189 21.13 -40.51 40.30
CA GLU A 189 20.43 -41.78 40.46
C GLU A 189 18.93 -41.61 40.69
N HIS A 190 18.51 -40.46 41.22
CA HIS A 190 17.14 -40.22 41.69
C HIS A 190 16.41 -39.11 40.92
N ILE A 191 16.92 -38.69 39.76
CA ILE A 191 16.42 -37.50 39.06
C ILE A 191 14.94 -37.61 38.71
N ASP A 192 14.50 -38.78 38.25
CA ASP A 192 13.12 -39.03 37.84
C ASP A 192 12.15 -38.91 39.02
N LEU A 193 12.54 -39.44 40.19
CA LEU A 193 11.77 -39.38 41.43
C LEU A 193 11.77 -37.96 42.02
N LEU A 194 12.91 -37.27 42.01
CA LEU A 194 13.02 -35.87 42.43
C LEU A 194 12.14 -34.96 41.57
N GLU A 195 11.99 -35.26 40.27
CA GLU A 195 11.06 -34.54 39.40
C GLU A 195 9.61 -34.74 39.84
N VAL A 196 9.18 -35.97 40.16
CA VAL A 196 7.82 -36.24 40.68
C VAL A 196 7.58 -35.46 41.97
N MET A 197 8.53 -35.49 42.91
CA MET A 197 8.43 -34.74 44.17
C MET A 197 8.37 -33.22 43.94
N TYR A 198 9.13 -32.71 42.97
CA TYR A 198 9.06 -31.31 42.57
C TYR A 198 7.69 -30.94 41.98
N ARG A 199 7.08 -31.79 41.15
CA ARG A 199 5.72 -31.56 40.62
C ARG A 199 4.67 -31.52 41.73
N ILE A 200 4.79 -32.43 42.71
CA ILE A 200 3.93 -32.44 43.91
C ILE A 200 4.00 -31.10 44.66
N LEU A 201 5.22 -30.60 44.91
CA LEU A 201 5.41 -29.29 45.56
C LEU A 201 4.86 -28.13 44.73
N CYS A 202 5.00 -28.17 43.41
CA CYS A 202 4.44 -27.16 42.51
C CYS A 202 2.90 -27.13 42.53
N MET A 203 2.24 -28.25 42.87
CA MET A 203 0.78 -28.33 42.99
C MET A 203 0.27 -27.96 44.39
N GLY A 204 1.14 -27.48 45.28
CA GLY A 204 0.72 -26.91 46.56
C GLY A 204 0.83 -27.84 47.76
N PHE A 205 1.57 -28.95 47.66
CA PHE A 205 1.90 -29.75 48.83
C PHE A 205 2.77 -28.95 49.82
N GLU A 206 2.35 -28.85 51.07
CA GLU A 206 3.00 -28.09 52.14
C GLU A 206 3.60 -29.02 53.21
N GLY A 207 2.94 -30.14 53.51
CA GLY A 207 3.37 -31.10 54.54
C GLY A 207 3.62 -30.43 55.90
N GLN A 208 4.77 -30.74 56.51
CA GLN A 208 5.12 -30.17 57.82
C GLN A 208 5.20 -28.63 57.84
N TYR A 209 5.43 -28.00 56.68
CA TYR A 209 5.60 -26.55 56.59
C TYR A 209 4.29 -25.77 56.64
N ALA A 210 3.13 -26.43 56.52
CA ALA A 210 1.81 -25.79 56.66
C ALA A 210 1.59 -25.16 58.05
N THR A 211 2.23 -25.71 59.08
CA THR A 211 2.05 -25.29 60.49
C THR A 211 3.24 -24.53 61.07
N GLU A 212 4.32 -24.39 60.30
CA GLU A 212 5.56 -23.77 60.76
C GLU A 212 5.57 -22.26 60.47
N SER A 213 6.06 -21.44 61.41
CA SER A 213 6.01 -19.97 61.31
C SER A 213 6.75 -19.39 60.10
N ASP A 214 7.84 -20.02 59.64
CA ASP A 214 8.60 -19.65 58.43
C ASP A 214 8.46 -20.73 57.32
N GLY A 215 7.38 -21.51 57.37
CA GLY A 215 7.18 -22.67 56.52
C GLY A 215 7.16 -22.34 55.03
N ALA A 216 6.47 -21.27 54.62
CA ALA A 216 6.39 -20.86 53.21
C ALA A 216 7.77 -20.53 52.62
N ARG A 217 8.63 -19.83 53.37
CA ARG A 217 9.99 -19.50 52.93
C ARG A 217 10.86 -20.75 52.80
N LYS A 218 10.75 -21.68 53.76
CA LYS A 218 11.47 -22.97 53.72
C LYS A 218 11.00 -23.84 52.55
N LEU A 219 9.69 -23.87 52.28
CA LEU A 219 9.11 -24.60 51.16
C LEU A 219 9.62 -24.05 49.82
N GLU A 220 9.68 -22.73 49.68
CA GLU A 220 10.23 -22.08 48.48
C GLU A 220 11.73 -22.37 48.32
N ALA A 221 12.50 -22.37 49.41
CA ALA A 221 13.91 -22.76 49.37
C ALA A 221 14.10 -24.22 48.92
N VAL A 222 13.25 -25.15 49.39
CA VAL A 222 13.26 -26.55 48.94
C VAL A 222 12.91 -26.65 47.46
N ARG A 223 11.88 -25.93 47.00
CA ARG A 223 11.46 -25.88 45.59
C ARG A 223 12.57 -25.36 44.68
N HIS A 224 13.21 -24.26 45.07
CA HIS A 224 14.31 -23.65 44.33
C HIS A 224 15.53 -24.58 44.25
N ARG A 225 15.86 -25.28 45.35
CA ARG A 225 16.93 -26.29 45.37
C ARG A 225 16.64 -27.43 44.41
N LEU A 226 15.43 -27.99 44.44
CA LEU A 226 15.02 -29.06 43.52
C LEU A 226 15.03 -28.58 42.07
N TYR A 227 14.52 -27.39 41.79
CA TYR A 227 14.57 -26.79 40.46
C TYR A 227 16.01 -26.71 39.94
N THR A 228 16.94 -26.23 40.76
CA THR A 228 18.36 -26.12 40.38
C THR A 228 18.97 -27.49 40.06
N ILE A 229 18.69 -28.50 40.89
CA ILE A 229 19.14 -29.89 40.66
C ILE A 229 18.58 -30.45 39.36
N LEU A 230 17.27 -30.30 39.12
CA LEU A 230 16.60 -30.79 37.93
C LEU A 230 17.08 -30.08 36.66
N HIS A 231 17.24 -28.77 36.72
CA HIS A 231 17.69 -27.96 35.59
C HIS A 231 19.14 -28.26 35.23
N ALA A 232 20.01 -28.52 36.23
CA ALA A 232 21.38 -28.94 35.98
C ALA A 232 21.47 -30.33 35.32
N ALA A 233 20.50 -31.22 35.58
CA ALA A 233 20.44 -32.55 34.96
C ALA A 233 19.78 -32.54 33.58
N GLN A 234 18.95 -31.54 33.27
CA GLN A 234 18.39 -31.35 31.94
C GLN A 234 19.48 -30.80 31.02
N GLY A 235 19.98 -31.66 30.11
CA GLY A 235 20.88 -31.23 29.04
C GLY A 235 20.33 -30.04 28.25
N PRO A 236 21.16 -29.40 27.38
CA PRO A 236 20.79 -28.16 26.70
C PRO A 236 19.40 -28.29 26.05
N VAL A 237 18.44 -27.49 26.51
CA VAL A 237 17.11 -27.41 25.93
C VAL A 237 17.30 -26.88 24.51
N ASP A 238 16.88 -27.67 23.52
CA ASP A 238 16.92 -27.21 22.13
C ASP A 238 16.07 -25.94 22.04
N PRO A 239 16.65 -24.78 21.68
CA PRO A 239 15.91 -23.53 21.57
C PRO A 239 14.80 -23.60 20.51
N ALA A 240 14.82 -24.62 19.64
CA ALA A 240 13.70 -24.94 18.79
C ALA A 240 12.53 -25.50 19.62
N LEU A 241 11.62 -24.61 20.04
CA LEU A 241 10.34 -24.94 20.68
C LEU A 241 9.49 -25.94 19.86
N SER A 242 9.77 -26.07 18.56
CA SER A 242 9.19 -27.08 17.70
C SER A 242 10.11 -27.36 16.48
N PRO A 243 10.85 -28.48 16.48
CA PRO A 243 11.71 -28.86 15.36
C PRO A 243 10.92 -29.17 14.08
N ASN A 244 9.66 -29.61 14.26
CA ASN A 244 8.77 -30.08 13.20
C ASN A 244 7.46 -29.29 13.17
N LEU A 245 7.43 -28.02 13.56
CA LEU A 245 6.21 -27.24 13.34
C LEU A 245 6.03 -27.19 11.83
N TRP A 246 5.00 -27.86 11.34
CA TRP A 246 4.39 -27.59 10.05
C TRP A 246 3.70 -26.24 10.20
N ALA A 247 4.51 -25.21 10.39
CA ALA A 247 4.10 -23.88 10.10
C ALA A 247 3.92 -23.84 8.57
N GLU A 248 2.72 -24.19 8.13
CA GLU A 248 2.02 -23.31 7.19
C GLU A 248 1.78 -21.96 7.90
N ALA A 249 2.86 -21.34 8.39
CA ALA A 249 2.89 -19.90 8.53
C ALA A 249 2.73 -19.44 7.10
N ASP A 250 1.56 -18.88 6.83
CA ASP A 250 1.26 -18.11 5.65
C ASP A 250 2.55 -17.53 5.08
N LYS A 251 2.96 -18.04 3.91
CA LYS A 251 4.00 -17.39 3.10
C LYS A 251 3.42 -16.09 2.50
N LEU A 252 2.70 -15.31 3.29
CA LEU A 252 2.26 -13.97 2.94
C LEU A 252 3.39 -13.05 3.41
N PHE A 253 4.34 -12.86 2.49
CA PHE A 253 5.44 -11.90 2.56
C PHE A 253 6.61 -12.28 3.49
N LYS A 254 7.63 -12.95 2.94
CA LYS A 254 8.99 -12.71 3.40
C LYS A 254 9.31 -11.23 3.12
N PRO A 255 9.63 -10.39 4.13
CA PRO A 255 10.07 -9.03 3.84
C PRO A 255 11.34 -9.13 3.00
N LEU A 256 11.45 -8.26 2.00
CA LEU A 256 12.52 -8.17 1.02
C LEU A 256 13.86 -7.69 1.64
N TYR A 257 14.19 -8.13 2.86
CA TYR A 257 15.34 -7.71 3.67
C TYR A 257 16.51 -8.70 3.66
N SER A 258 16.40 -9.83 2.94
CA SER A 258 17.50 -10.80 2.79
C SER A 258 18.47 -10.47 1.66
N ILE A 259 18.19 -9.45 0.85
CA ILE A 259 19.12 -8.98 -0.18
C ILE A 259 19.97 -7.90 0.46
N PRO A 260 21.30 -8.10 0.62
CA PRO A 260 22.17 -7.07 1.15
C PRO A 260 22.00 -5.76 0.38
N VAL A 261 21.95 -4.63 1.09
CA VAL A 261 21.70 -3.30 0.51
C VAL A 261 22.68 -2.96 -0.64
N TRP A 262 23.90 -3.51 -0.60
CA TRP A 262 24.87 -3.32 -1.68
C TRP A 262 24.44 -3.95 -3.01
N VAL A 263 23.70 -5.07 -2.98
CA VAL A 263 23.19 -5.75 -4.18
C VAL A 263 22.07 -4.93 -4.80
N THR A 264 21.12 -4.44 -4.01
CA THR A 264 20.03 -3.59 -4.53
C THR A 264 20.55 -2.26 -5.06
N ALA A 265 21.51 -1.64 -4.37
CA ALA A 265 22.20 -0.44 -4.85
C ALA A 265 22.96 -0.69 -6.17
N SER A 266 23.61 -1.85 -6.31
CA SER A 266 24.34 -2.21 -7.54
C SER A 266 23.39 -2.43 -8.72
N VAL A 267 22.27 -3.13 -8.48
CA VAL A 267 21.24 -3.35 -9.52
C VAL A 267 20.61 -2.02 -9.94
N LEU A 268 20.26 -1.16 -8.97
CA LEU A 268 19.71 0.17 -9.26
C LEU A 268 20.71 1.02 -10.06
N GLY A 269 21.98 1.01 -9.67
CA GLY A 269 23.05 1.70 -10.40
C GLY A 269 23.20 1.20 -11.83
N LEU A 270 23.12 -0.12 -12.04
CA LEU A 270 23.18 -0.73 -13.37
C LEU A 270 21.98 -0.33 -14.23
N VAL A 271 20.77 -0.29 -13.67
CA VAL A 271 19.55 0.18 -14.36
C VAL A 271 19.69 1.66 -14.75
N VAL A 272 20.17 2.52 -13.85
CA VAL A 272 20.39 3.94 -14.14
C VAL A 272 21.44 4.12 -15.24
N LEU A 273 22.54 3.37 -15.20
CA LEU A 273 23.57 3.40 -16.25
C LEU A 273 23.05 2.91 -17.59
N ALA A 274 22.25 1.85 -17.62
CA ALA A 274 21.64 1.33 -18.83
C ALA A 274 20.65 2.36 -19.43
N PHE A 275 19.85 3.00 -18.58
CA PHE A 275 18.91 4.04 -19.01
C PHE A 275 19.66 5.28 -19.54
N PHE A 276 20.72 5.70 -18.86
CA PHE A 276 21.58 6.79 -19.33
C PHE A 276 22.23 6.46 -20.68
N ALA A 277 22.78 5.24 -20.84
CA ALA A 277 23.38 4.78 -22.08
C ALA A 277 22.35 4.73 -23.22
N TRP A 278 21.13 4.24 -22.94
CA TRP A 278 20.02 4.23 -23.88
C TRP A 278 19.65 5.64 -24.35
N HIS A 279 19.42 6.56 -23.41
CA HIS A 279 19.08 7.95 -23.74
C HIS A 279 20.21 8.67 -24.48
N LYS A 280 21.46 8.43 -24.08
CA LYS A 280 22.63 8.95 -24.80
C LYS A 280 22.66 8.43 -26.23
N TYR A 281 22.46 7.13 -26.43
CA TYR A 281 22.43 6.52 -27.75
C TYR A 281 21.31 7.09 -28.62
N TRP A 282 20.10 7.22 -28.06
CA TRP A 282 18.96 7.82 -28.74
C TRP A 282 19.22 9.28 -29.14
N LEU A 283 19.79 10.08 -28.24
CA LEU A 283 20.12 11.48 -28.49
C LEU A 283 21.22 11.63 -29.57
N VAL A 284 22.25 10.78 -29.53
CA VAL A 284 23.34 10.79 -30.53
C VAL A 284 22.83 10.37 -31.90
N GLN A 285 21.96 9.37 -31.98
CA GLN A 285 21.32 8.95 -33.24
C GLN A 285 20.56 10.10 -33.89
N GLU A 286 19.75 10.82 -33.11
CA GLU A 286 18.96 11.95 -33.63
C GLU A 286 19.83 13.16 -33.96
N THR A 287 20.84 13.45 -33.14
CA THR A 287 21.82 14.51 -33.40
C THR A 287 22.59 14.24 -34.69
N ASN A 288 23.07 13.02 -34.91
CA ASN A 288 23.80 12.66 -36.12
C ASN A 288 22.95 12.79 -37.38
N ARG A 289 21.63 12.52 -37.30
CA ARG A 289 20.69 12.76 -38.42
C ARG A 289 20.59 14.25 -38.74
N VAL A 290 20.43 15.09 -37.73
CA VAL A 290 20.36 16.55 -37.91
C VAL A 290 21.70 17.10 -38.43
N VAL A 291 22.82 16.65 -37.90
CA VAL A 291 24.16 17.03 -38.39
C VAL A 291 24.34 16.62 -39.85
N ALA A 292 23.93 15.41 -40.24
CA ALA A 292 23.96 14.96 -41.63
C ALA A 292 23.05 15.79 -42.54
N GLN A 293 21.88 16.23 -42.05
CA GLN A 293 21.00 17.15 -42.77
C GLN A 293 21.63 18.53 -42.95
N ILE A 294 22.26 19.09 -41.91
CA ILE A 294 22.97 20.37 -41.98
C ILE A 294 24.13 20.25 -42.98
N GLU A 295 24.90 19.17 -42.93
CA GLU A 295 26.00 18.92 -43.86
C GLU A 295 25.49 18.71 -45.30
N ALA A 296 24.34 18.06 -45.49
CA ALA A 296 23.69 17.93 -46.79
C ALA A 296 23.19 19.28 -47.32
N ILE A 297 22.61 20.14 -46.47
CA ILE A 297 22.22 21.50 -46.83
C ILE A 297 23.45 22.35 -47.17
N ALA A 298 24.55 22.18 -46.43
CA ALA A 298 25.82 22.87 -46.73
C ALA A 298 26.44 22.40 -48.06
N LYS A 299 26.27 21.12 -48.43
CA LYS A 299 26.73 20.54 -49.71
C LYS A 299 25.76 20.78 -50.87
N MET A 300 24.49 21.07 -50.61
CA MET A 300 23.58 21.60 -51.62
C MET A 300 24.08 22.98 -52.00
N ALA A 301 24.86 23.02 -53.09
CA ALA A 301 25.33 24.25 -53.71
C ALA A 301 24.16 25.23 -53.79
N VAL A 302 24.38 26.46 -53.30
CA VAL A 302 23.48 27.58 -53.54
C VAL A 302 23.17 27.56 -55.03
N PRO A 303 21.90 27.42 -55.45
CA PRO A 303 21.58 27.47 -56.87
C PRO A 303 22.22 28.74 -57.43
N PRO A 304 22.89 28.70 -58.60
CA PRO A 304 23.44 29.91 -59.19
C PRO A 304 22.32 30.94 -59.19
N ALA A 305 22.62 32.13 -58.65
CA ALA A 305 21.64 33.20 -58.46
C ALA A 305 20.70 33.24 -59.65
N SER A 306 19.39 33.08 -59.40
CA SER A 306 18.37 33.16 -60.42
C SER A 306 18.69 34.37 -61.32
N PRO A 307 18.67 34.24 -62.67
CA PRO A 307 18.95 35.38 -63.53
C PRO A 307 18.05 36.54 -63.11
N PRO A 308 18.56 37.79 -63.13
CA PRO A 308 17.80 38.93 -62.63
C PRO A 308 16.45 38.96 -63.33
N THR A 309 15.37 38.72 -62.57
CA THR A 309 14.01 38.93 -63.04
C THR A 309 13.93 40.35 -63.55
N ALA A 310 13.55 40.51 -64.82
CA ALA A 310 13.48 41.81 -65.49
C ALA A 310 12.58 42.74 -64.66
N ARG A 311 13.19 43.66 -63.91
CA ARG A 311 12.48 44.64 -63.08
C ARG A 311 11.75 45.61 -64.00
N LEU A 312 10.46 45.79 -63.80
CA LEU A 312 9.71 46.82 -64.53
C LEU A 312 10.19 48.20 -64.03
N ARG A 313 10.93 48.94 -64.84
CA ARG A 313 11.36 50.32 -64.53
C ARG A 313 10.43 51.33 -65.20
N LEU A 314 9.21 51.46 -64.68
CA LEU A 314 8.19 52.34 -65.27
C LEU A 314 8.61 53.82 -65.23
N ALA A 315 9.42 54.23 -64.25
CA ALA A 315 9.92 55.61 -64.14
C ALA A 315 10.87 56.00 -65.28
N GLU A 316 11.65 55.04 -65.82
CA GLU A 316 12.54 55.30 -66.96
C GLU A 316 11.75 55.39 -68.27
N LEU A 317 10.70 54.59 -68.43
CA LEU A 317 9.95 54.45 -69.69
C LEU A 317 8.85 55.50 -69.86
N LEU A 318 8.29 56.01 -68.77
CA LEU A 318 7.30 57.11 -68.78
C LEU A 318 7.95 58.48 -68.49
N ARG A 319 9.26 58.61 -68.72
CA ARG A 319 10.04 59.82 -68.38
C ARG A 319 9.45 61.07 -69.04
N ASP A 320 9.02 60.98 -70.30
CA ASP A 320 8.47 62.12 -71.04
C ASP A 320 7.12 62.57 -70.46
N GLU A 321 6.29 61.62 -70.00
CA GLU A 321 4.99 61.89 -69.38
C GLU A 321 5.11 62.38 -67.93
N ILE A 322 6.14 61.91 -67.21
CA ILE A 322 6.53 62.44 -65.89
C ILE A 322 7.03 63.88 -66.04
N ALA A 323 7.90 64.16 -67.03
CA ALA A 323 8.39 65.51 -67.32
C ALA A 323 7.26 66.45 -67.75
N ALA A 324 6.26 65.94 -68.49
CA ALA A 324 5.04 66.67 -68.84
C ALA A 324 4.06 66.84 -67.66
N GLY A 325 4.35 66.30 -66.48
CA GLY A 325 3.55 66.43 -65.25
C GLY A 325 2.20 65.70 -65.29
N ARG A 326 2.01 64.75 -66.22
CA ARG A 326 0.75 64.03 -66.45
C ARG A 326 0.61 62.79 -65.57
N VAL A 327 1.74 62.20 -65.17
CA VAL A 327 1.81 60.93 -64.43
C VAL A 327 2.86 61.03 -63.32
N THR A 328 2.61 60.39 -62.19
CA THR A 328 3.61 60.21 -61.11
C THR A 328 3.88 58.73 -60.93
N VAL A 329 5.14 58.31 -61.03
CA VAL A 329 5.54 56.90 -60.91
C VAL A 329 6.39 56.71 -59.65
N LYS A 330 6.12 55.64 -58.90
CA LYS A 330 6.95 55.17 -57.79
C LYS A 330 7.34 53.71 -58.04
N ASP A 331 8.62 53.48 -58.31
CA ASP A 331 9.18 52.14 -58.44
C ASP A 331 9.84 51.74 -57.11
N GLU A 332 9.29 50.72 -56.44
CA GLU A 332 9.82 50.11 -55.22
C GLU A 332 10.31 48.68 -55.48
N ALA A 333 11.00 48.07 -54.51
CA ALA A 333 11.71 46.79 -54.71
C ALA A 333 10.86 45.64 -55.27
N PHE A 334 9.55 45.60 -54.96
CA PHE A 334 8.61 44.56 -55.39
C PHE A 334 7.26 45.10 -55.88
N ARG A 335 7.14 46.42 -56.06
CA ARG A 335 5.91 47.05 -56.58
C ARG A 335 6.22 48.32 -57.35
N SER A 336 5.52 48.53 -58.45
CA SER A 336 5.53 49.80 -59.20
C SER A 336 4.14 50.40 -59.19
N SER A 337 3.99 51.66 -58.76
CA SER A 337 2.71 52.37 -58.84
C SER A 337 2.76 53.57 -59.77
N VAL A 338 1.70 53.74 -60.55
CA VAL A 338 1.54 54.80 -61.53
C VAL A 338 0.26 55.55 -61.19
N VAL A 339 0.39 56.81 -60.82
CA VAL A 339 -0.73 57.69 -60.46
C VAL A 339 -0.99 58.67 -61.60
N PHE A 340 -2.20 58.62 -62.12
CA PHE A 340 -2.68 59.50 -63.18
C PHE A 340 -3.68 60.51 -62.64
N ARG A 341 -3.60 61.74 -63.15
CA ARG A 341 -4.58 62.78 -62.83
C ARG A 341 -5.91 62.49 -63.53
N GLY A 342 -7.00 62.56 -62.78
CA GLY A 342 -8.34 62.23 -63.24
C GLY A 342 -8.85 63.17 -64.33
N ASP A 343 -8.43 64.43 -64.32
CA ASP A 343 -8.82 65.44 -65.31
C ASP A 343 -8.22 65.17 -66.70
N ASP A 344 -7.07 64.48 -66.76
CA ASP A 344 -6.44 64.08 -68.02
C ASP A 344 -7.05 62.77 -68.55
N MET A 345 -7.48 61.91 -67.62
CA MET A 345 -8.03 60.58 -67.90
C MET A 345 -9.51 60.59 -68.30
N PHE A 346 -10.32 61.47 -67.73
CA PHE A 346 -11.77 61.45 -67.92
C PHE A 346 -12.32 62.86 -68.06
N LEU A 347 -13.32 63.02 -68.92
CA LEU A 347 -14.14 64.24 -68.92
C LEU A 347 -15.00 64.31 -67.65
N PRO A 348 -15.40 65.51 -67.20
CA PRO A 348 -16.27 65.69 -66.05
C PRO A 348 -17.54 64.84 -66.15
N ALA A 349 -17.93 64.21 -65.05
CA ALA A 349 -19.10 63.32 -64.96
C ALA A 349 -19.15 62.18 -66.00
N GLN A 350 -18.01 61.75 -66.54
CA GLN A 350 -17.91 60.59 -67.42
C GLN A 350 -16.93 59.55 -66.87
N ALA A 351 -17.17 58.29 -67.23
CA ALA A 351 -16.29 57.15 -66.94
C ALA A 351 -15.56 56.60 -68.18
N ARG A 352 -15.74 57.24 -69.35
CA ARG A 352 -15.03 56.87 -70.58
C ARG A 352 -13.63 57.50 -70.61
N VAL A 353 -12.62 56.66 -70.85
CA VAL A 353 -11.22 57.08 -70.95
C VAL A 353 -11.05 58.08 -72.10
N SER A 354 -10.39 59.20 -71.81
CA SER A 354 -10.09 60.29 -72.75
C SER A 354 -9.10 59.84 -73.81
N PRO A 355 -9.32 60.16 -75.11
CA PRO A 355 -8.36 59.86 -76.17
C PRO A 355 -6.95 60.43 -75.94
N ARG A 356 -6.83 61.49 -75.12
CA ARG A 356 -5.55 62.15 -74.81
C ARG A 356 -4.56 61.26 -74.05
N ILE A 357 -5.06 60.35 -73.20
CA ILE A 357 -4.23 59.48 -72.36
C ILE A 357 -4.07 58.07 -72.92
N VAL A 358 -4.84 57.71 -73.97
CA VAL A 358 -4.85 56.37 -74.56
C VAL A 358 -3.45 55.93 -74.99
N ALA A 359 -2.67 56.81 -75.64
CA ALA A 359 -1.31 56.48 -76.06
C ALA A 359 -0.39 56.14 -74.87
N THR A 360 -0.55 56.82 -73.73
CA THR A 360 0.21 56.56 -72.50
C THR A 360 -0.26 55.26 -71.83
N LEU A 361 -1.56 54.98 -71.82
CA LEU A 361 -2.10 53.72 -71.29
C LEU A 361 -1.70 52.51 -72.16
N ASP A 362 -1.61 52.66 -73.48
CA ASP A 362 -1.13 51.63 -74.39
C ASP A 362 0.34 51.27 -74.10
N ARG A 363 1.20 52.27 -73.88
CA ARG A 363 2.60 52.06 -73.48
C ARG A 363 2.67 51.36 -72.11
N LEU A 364 1.90 51.83 -71.14
CA LEU A 364 1.84 51.20 -69.82
C LEU A 364 1.40 49.73 -69.93
N ALA A 365 0.37 49.43 -70.72
CA ALA A 365 -0.10 48.06 -70.92
C ALA A 365 0.96 47.15 -71.55
N ALA A 366 1.68 47.65 -72.56
CA ALA A 366 2.74 46.90 -73.23
C ALA A 366 3.88 46.52 -72.27
N GLU A 367 4.22 47.38 -71.32
CA GLU A 367 5.24 47.08 -70.32
C GLU A 367 4.72 46.13 -69.24
N ILE A 368 3.51 46.36 -68.72
CA ILE A 368 2.87 45.45 -67.74
C ILE A 368 2.72 44.03 -68.31
N ALA A 369 2.49 43.88 -69.61
CA ALA A 369 2.39 42.58 -70.26
C ALA A 369 3.71 41.79 -70.25
N LYS A 370 4.88 42.46 -70.21
CA LYS A 370 6.20 41.82 -70.25
C LYS A 370 6.64 41.22 -68.92
N VAL A 371 6.06 41.68 -67.81
CA VAL A 371 6.45 41.25 -66.45
C VAL A 371 5.27 40.53 -65.79
N PRO A 372 5.48 39.37 -65.14
CA PRO A 372 4.45 38.71 -64.35
C PRO A 372 4.08 39.55 -63.12
N GLY A 373 2.86 39.45 -62.62
CA GLY A 373 2.46 40.21 -61.42
C GLY A 373 0.99 40.61 -61.37
N ARG A 374 0.46 40.85 -60.17
CA ARG A 374 -0.93 41.32 -60.00
C ARG A 374 -0.99 42.83 -60.29
N VAL A 375 -2.03 43.25 -61.02
CA VAL A 375 -2.26 44.64 -61.41
C VAL A 375 -3.57 45.13 -60.79
N VAL A 376 -3.48 46.11 -59.89
CA VAL A 376 -4.63 46.70 -59.21
C VAL A 376 -4.86 48.10 -59.74
N VAL A 377 -6.04 48.36 -60.31
CA VAL A 377 -6.46 49.68 -60.80
C VAL A 377 -7.44 50.28 -59.80
N THR A 378 -7.06 51.36 -59.16
CA THR A 378 -7.87 52.04 -58.13
C THR A 378 -8.31 53.41 -58.60
N GLY A 379 -9.62 53.67 -58.61
CA GLY A 379 -10.20 54.96 -58.95
C GLY A 379 -10.55 55.77 -57.71
N HIS A 380 -10.25 57.06 -57.73
CA HIS A 380 -10.61 58.03 -56.68
C HIS A 380 -11.38 59.23 -57.28
N SER A 381 -12.30 59.80 -56.52
CA SER A 381 -13.02 61.04 -56.83
C SER A 381 -12.60 62.16 -55.88
N ASP A 382 -13.08 63.38 -56.15
CA ASP A 382 -13.06 64.45 -55.15
C ASP A 382 -14.27 64.34 -54.22
N GLY A 383 -14.28 65.18 -53.18
CA GLY A 383 -15.38 65.27 -52.22
C GLY A 383 -16.62 66.01 -52.73
N GLN A 384 -16.73 66.34 -54.02
CA GLN A 384 -17.97 66.93 -54.54
C GLN A 384 -18.98 65.81 -54.82
N PRO A 385 -20.19 65.84 -54.23
CA PRO A 385 -21.16 64.78 -54.44
C PRO A 385 -21.66 64.74 -55.89
N ILE A 386 -21.50 63.59 -56.57
CA ILE A 386 -22.19 63.32 -57.84
C ILE A 386 -23.47 62.52 -57.60
N LYS A 387 -24.57 62.95 -58.25
CA LYS A 387 -25.84 62.21 -58.30
C LYS A 387 -26.46 62.36 -59.68
N THR A 388 -26.09 61.46 -60.59
CA THR A 388 -26.73 61.34 -61.91
C THR A 388 -27.33 59.94 -62.04
N PRO A 389 -28.29 59.70 -62.97
CA PRO A 389 -28.83 58.36 -63.19
C PRO A 389 -27.75 57.31 -63.51
N GLU A 390 -26.66 57.73 -64.17
CA GLU A 390 -25.54 56.85 -64.52
C GLU A 390 -24.55 56.63 -63.36
N PHE A 391 -24.40 57.62 -62.48
CA PHE A 391 -23.48 57.63 -61.34
C PHE A 391 -24.23 58.06 -60.05
N PRO A 392 -24.88 57.11 -59.35
CA PRO A 392 -25.63 57.41 -58.13
C PRO A 392 -24.77 57.92 -56.96
N SER A 393 -23.47 57.62 -56.98
CA SER A 393 -22.51 58.07 -55.97
C SER A 393 -21.09 58.17 -56.52
N ASN A 394 -20.23 58.89 -55.81
CA ASN A 394 -18.79 59.01 -56.07
C ASN A 394 -18.09 57.64 -56.07
N GLN A 395 -18.54 56.73 -55.22
CA GLN A 395 -18.07 55.35 -55.17
C GLN A 395 -18.29 54.65 -56.54
N VAL A 396 -19.53 54.67 -57.06
CA VAL A 396 -19.87 54.05 -58.35
C VAL A 396 -19.14 54.71 -59.52
N LEU A 397 -18.96 56.03 -59.50
CA LEU A 397 -18.18 56.75 -60.51
C LEU A 397 -16.73 56.27 -60.52
N SER A 398 -16.10 56.20 -59.35
CA SER A 398 -14.70 55.82 -59.20
C SER A 398 -14.45 54.36 -59.62
N GLU A 399 -15.38 53.46 -59.30
CA GLU A 399 -15.33 52.05 -59.71
C GLU A 399 -15.49 51.90 -61.22
N LYS A 400 -16.49 52.55 -61.83
CA LYS A 400 -16.68 52.52 -63.29
C LYS A 400 -15.45 53.06 -64.04
N ARG A 401 -14.80 54.10 -63.52
CA ARG A 401 -13.55 54.65 -64.06
C ARG A 401 -12.39 53.66 -63.97
N ALA A 402 -12.22 53.00 -62.82
CA ALA A 402 -11.22 51.96 -62.64
C ALA A 402 -11.46 50.79 -63.62
N THR A 403 -12.71 50.36 -63.76
CA THR A 403 -13.12 49.31 -64.69
C THR A 403 -12.87 49.68 -66.15
N ALA A 404 -13.13 50.93 -66.55
CA ALA A 404 -12.84 51.39 -67.91
C ALA A 404 -11.34 51.37 -68.22
N VAL A 405 -10.49 51.75 -67.27
CA VAL A 405 -9.03 51.70 -67.41
C VAL A 405 -8.54 50.24 -67.45
N ALA A 406 -9.03 49.38 -66.56
CA ALA A 406 -8.66 47.96 -66.57
C ALA A 406 -9.11 47.25 -67.85
N ALA A 407 -10.31 47.56 -68.37
CA ALA A 407 -10.79 47.03 -69.65
C ALA A 407 -9.90 47.47 -70.81
N HIS A 408 -9.39 48.71 -70.78
CA HIS A 408 -8.46 49.22 -71.78
C HIS A 408 -7.11 48.48 -71.70
N LEU A 409 -6.54 48.30 -70.50
CA LEU A 409 -5.30 47.54 -70.28
C LEU A 409 -5.46 46.07 -70.73
N ALA A 410 -6.60 45.45 -70.43
CA ALA A 410 -6.91 44.09 -70.86
C ALA A 410 -6.97 43.95 -72.38
N GLY A 411 -7.56 44.92 -73.07
CA GLY A 411 -7.63 44.97 -74.53
C GLY A 411 -6.26 45.12 -75.21
N LYS A 412 -5.22 45.50 -74.46
CA LYS A 412 -3.85 45.71 -74.94
C LYS A 412 -2.87 44.62 -74.50
N GLY A 413 -3.38 43.51 -73.99
CA GLY A 413 -2.58 42.29 -73.73
C GLY A 413 -2.30 42.00 -72.26
N VAL A 414 -2.78 42.82 -71.31
CA VAL A 414 -2.68 42.48 -69.89
C VAL A 414 -3.70 41.40 -69.56
N GLY A 415 -3.25 40.25 -69.04
CA GLY A 415 -4.13 39.12 -68.75
C GLY A 415 -5.26 39.49 -67.78
N LYS A 416 -6.52 39.23 -68.14
CA LYS A 416 -7.70 39.58 -67.31
C LYS A 416 -7.62 39.01 -65.89
N ALA A 417 -7.05 37.81 -65.72
CA ALA A 417 -6.86 37.19 -64.41
C ALA A 417 -5.86 37.93 -63.50
N ARG A 418 -5.05 38.83 -64.06
CA ARG A 418 -4.09 39.65 -63.33
C ARG A 418 -4.67 41.00 -62.89
N LEU A 419 -5.79 41.42 -63.48
CA LEU A 419 -6.37 42.75 -63.29
C LEU A 419 -7.45 42.71 -62.20
N GLU A 420 -7.30 43.62 -61.24
CA GLU A 420 -8.26 43.84 -60.16
C GLU A 420 -8.65 45.33 -60.17
N THR A 421 -9.94 45.63 -60.02
CA THR A 421 -10.47 47.01 -60.08
C THR A 421 -11.10 47.39 -58.75
N LEU A 422 -10.73 48.55 -58.22
CA LEU A 422 -11.26 49.08 -56.97
C LEU A 422 -11.75 50.52 -57.15
N GLY A 423 -12.98 50.81 -56.72
CA GLY A 423 -13.45 52.18 -56.54
C GLY A 423 -13.29 52.60 -55.08
N LYS A 424 -12.71 53.76 -54.82
CA LYS A 424 -12.53 54.30 -53.46
C LYS A 424 -13.31 55.58 -53.21
N GLY A 425 -14.02 56.10 -54.20
CA GLY A 425 -14.74 57.38 -54.08
C GLY A 425 -13.81 58.48 -53.56
N ASP A 426 -14.30 59.26 -52.61
CA ASP A 426 -13.61 60.36 -51.95
C ASP A 426 -12.97 59.98 -50.60
N THR A 427 -12.94 58.68 -50.27
CA THR A 427 -12.52 58.18 -48.95
C THR A 427 -11.02 58.30 -48.66
N GLU A 428 -10.19 58.48 -49.70
CA GLU A 428 -8.73 58.57 -49.58
C GLU A 428 -8.19 59.82 -50.34
N PRO A 429 -8.41 61.04 -49.80
CA PRO A 429 -7.95 62.28 -50.43
C PRO A 429 -6.43 62.45 -50.28
N LEU A 430 -5.76 62.83 -51.38
CA LEU A 430 -4.33 63.11 -51.43
C LEU A 430 -4.00 64.57 -51.09
N ALA A 431 -4.98 65.48 -51.24
CA ALA A 431 -4.87 66.90 -50.99
C ALA A 431 -6.19 67.48 -50.46
N ASP A 432 -6.17 68.73 -50.02
CA ASP A 432 -7.35 69.39 -49.45
C ASP A 432 -8.48 69.58 -50.49
N ASN A 433 -9.66 69.03 -50.19
CA ASN A 433 -10.86 69.13 -51.03
C ASN A 433 -11.45 70.55 -51.08
N ALA A 434 -11.05 71.46 -50.18
CA ALA A 434 -11.53 72.85 -50.20
C ALA A 434 -11.03 73.63 -51.42
N THR A 435 -9.82 73.33 -51.90
CA THR A 435 -9.21 74.05 -53.03
C THR A 435 -9.49 73.37 -54.38
N PRO A 436 -9.73 74.11 -55.48
CA PRO A 436 -9.85 73.52 -56.81
C PRO A 436 -8.64 72.67 -57.21
N ALA A 437 -7.44 73.14 -56.85
CA ALA A 437 -6.19 72.43 -57.12
C ALA A 437 -6.07 71.12 -56.33
N GLY A 438 -6.52 71.08 -55.08
CA GLY A 438 -6.53 69.85 -54.27
C GLY A 438 -7.56 68.83 -54.76
N ARG A 439 -8.77 69.28 -55.15
CA ARG A 439 -9.77 68.40 -55.79
C ARG A 439 -9.25 67.76 -57.06
N ALA A 440 -8.54 68.51 -57.91
CA ALA A 440 -7.92 67.99 -59.12
C ALA A 440 -6.88 66.88 -58.86
N ARG A 441 -6.18 66.92 -57.71
CA ARG A 441 -5.26 65.85 -57.29
C ARG A 441 -5.99 64.63 -56.70
N ASN A 442 -7.14 64.84 -56.10
CA ASN A 442 -7.96 63.78 -55.50
C ASN A 442 -8.70 62.95 -56.56
N ARG A 443 -9.16 63.60 -57.63
CA ARG A 443 -9.59 62.91 -58.86
C ARG A 443 -8.37 62.26 -59.49
N ARG A 444 -8.13 60.98 -59.23
CA ARG A 444 -6.97 60.23 -59.75
C ARG A 444 -7.31 58.77 -60.01
N VAL A 445 -6.49 58.13 -60.84
CA VAL A 445 -6.48 56.67 -60.98
C VAL A 445 -5.08 56.18 -60.71
N GLU A 446 -4.95 55.20 -59.84
CA GLU A 446 -3.69 54.55 -59.50
C GLU A 446 -3.65 53.15 -60.10
N VAL A 447 -2.55 52.81 -60.76
CA VAL A 447 -2.29 51.48 -61.29
C VAL A 447 -1.08 50.92 -60.56
N VAL A 448 -1.27 49.89 -59.75
CA VAL A 448 -0.21 49.23 -58.97
C VAL A 448 0.09 47.87 -59.55
N VAL A 449 1.36 47.58 -59.79
CA VAL A 449 1.84 46.29 -60.31
C VAL A 449 2.74 45.67 -59.25
N ALA A 450 2.32 44.56 -58.65
CA ALA A 450 3.12 43.77 -57.71
C ALA A 450 3.91 42.71 -58.49
N GLN A 451 5.24 42.74 -58.37
CA GLN A 451 6.20 41.93 -59.15
C GLN A 451 6.71 40.72 -58.38
#